data_AF-A0A094F3Q6-F1
#
_entry.id   AF-A0A094F3Q6-F1
#
_cell.length_a   1.000
_cell.length_b   1.000
_cell.length_c   1.000
_cell.angle_alpha   90.00
_cell.angle_beta   90.00
_cell.angle_gamma   90.00
#
_symmetry.space_group_name_H-M   'P 1'
#
loop_
_entity.id
_entity.type
_entity.pdbx_description
1 polymer ?
#
loop_
_entity_poly.entity_id
_entity_poly.type
_entity_poly.pdbx_seq_one_letter_code
_entity_poly.pdbx_strand_id
1 'polypeptide(L)'
;MADTNKPQGPFKLVTVNKAPERAKRLIGRVVEDVKADYTIIHAANAEMINAAADEWAAIDEVKDLVEKNQPDVLFCASMWTPEESDRIQAIARETKPGIKTMALPQGLQVEKGPDAVVEYIIEKWPGLVAE
;
A
#
# COMPACT_ATOMS: atom_id res chain seq x y z
N MET A 1 5.91 -4.77 36.44
CA MET A 1 6.63 -3.96 35.44
C MET A 1 5.73 -3.92 34.24
N ALA A 2 5.09 -2.78 33.98
CA ALA A 2 4.18 -2.63 32.87
C ALA A 2 4.99 -2.10 31.69
N ASP A 3 5.61 -3.01 30.95
CA ASP A 3 6.05 -2.71 29.59
C ASP A 3 4.77 -2.57 28.77
N THR A 4 4.17 -1.38 28.82
CA THR A 4 3.11 -0.98 27.90
C THR A 4 3.75 -0.92 26.52
N ASN A 5 3.77 -2.06 25.84
CA ASN A 5 4.36 -2.19 24.50
C ASN A 5 3.63 -1.22 23.58
N LYS A 6 4.26 -0.08 23.30
CA LYS A 6 3.69 0.94 22.44
C LYS A 6 3.69 0.39 21.00
N PRO A 7 2.58 0.50 20.26
CA PRO A 7 2.55 0.01 18.87
C PRO A 7 3.63 0.72 18.05
N GLN A 8 4.32 -0.04 17.18
CA GLN A 8 5.36 0.47 16.30
C GLN A 8 4.79 1.47 15.29
N GLY A 9 5.59 2.48 14.90
CA GLY A 9 5.18 3.52 13.96
C GLY A 9 5.15 4.92 14.59
N PRO A 10 4.43 5.89 13.98
CA PRO A 10 3.44 5.71 12.91
C PRO A 10 4.05 5.41 11.54
N PHE A 11 3.46 4.45 10.83
CA PHE A 11 3.77 4.16 9.42
C PHE A 11 2.78 4.90 8.53
N LYS A 12 3.29 5.85 7.75
CA LYS A 12 2.47 6.55 6.75
C LYS A 12 2.32 5.67 5.52
N LEU A 13 1.09 5.22 5.26
CA LEU A 13 0.73 4.33 4.17
C LEU A 13 0.03 5.11 3.06
N VAL A 14 0.44 4.90 1.82
CA VAL A 14 -0.35 5.23 0.63
C VAL A 14 -0.72 3.97 -0.14
N THR A 15 -1.84 4.02 -0.84
CA THR A 15 -2.33 2.90 -1.65
C THR A 15 -2.45 3.31 -3.11
N VAL A 16 -2.32 2.34 -4.01
CA VAL A 16 -2.54 2.52 -5.44
C VAL A 16 -3.63 1.53 -5.89
N ASN A 17 -4.86 2.03 -6.01
CA ASN A 17 -6.06 1.22 -6.19
C ASN A 17 -7.15 2.01 -6.94
N LYS A 18 -7.66 1.46 -8.06
CA LYS A 18 -8.71 2.04 -8.94
C LYS A 18 -10.06 2.13 -8.23
N ALA A 19 -10.21 1.48 -7.08
CA ALA A 19 -11.40 1.53 -6.23
C ALA A 19 -11.04 2.14 -4.86
N PRO A 20 -11.06 3.47 -4.71
CA PRO A 20 -10.63 4.15 -3.48
C PRO A 20 -11.44 3.74 -2.25
N GLU A 21 -12.76 3.60 -2.41
CA GLU A 21 -13.66 3.18 -1.34
C GLU A 21 -13.29 1.78 -0.83
N ARG A 22 -12.92 0.89 -1.75
CA ARG A 22 -12.49 -0.47 -1.44
C ARG A 22 -11.14 -0.46 -0.74
N ALA A 23 -10.19 0.36 -1.21
CA ALA A 23 -8.91 0.54 -0.54
C ALA A 23 -9.09 1.03 0.90
N LYS A 24 -9.89 2.09 1.10
CA LYS A 24 -10.16 2.65 2.43
C LYS A 24 -10.79 1.63 3.38
N ARG A 25 -11.75 0.82 2.89
CA ARG A 25 -12.38 -0.24 3.70
C ARG A 25 -11.39 -1.35 4.08
N LEU A 26 -10.61 -1.83 3.12
CA LEU A 26 -9.61 -2.89 3.36
C LEU A 26 -8.51 -2.42 4.30
N ILE A 27 -7.93 -1.25 4.04
CA ILE A 27 -6.89 -0.67 4.90
C ILE A 27 -7.44 -0.33 6.28
N GLY A 28 -8.67 0.18 6.38
CA GLY A 28 -9.32 0.39 7.67
C GLY A 28 -9.39 -0.90 8.50
N ARG A 29 -9.72 -2.03 7.87
CA ARG A 29 -9.71 -3.33 8.56
C ARG A 29 -8.30 -3.78 8.95
N VAL A 30 -7.32 -3.64 8.05
CA VAL A 30 -5.91 -3.92 8.38
C VAL A 30 -5.47 -3.11 9.59
N VAL A 31 -5.69 -1.80 9.59
CA VAL A 31 -5.34 -0.89 10.68
C VAL A 31 -5.98 -1.34 11.99
N GLU A 32 -7.27 -1.68 11.97
CA GLU A 32 -7.99 -2.14 13.16
C GLU A 32 -7.47 -3.47 13.70
N ASP A 33 -7.13 -4.42 12.82
CA ASP A 33 -6.66 -5.75 13.21
C ASP A 33 -5.23 -5.70 13.79
N VAL A 34 -4.40 -4.76 13.34
CA VAL A 34 -2.99 -4.66 13.78
C VAL A 34 -2.72 -3.54 14.79
N LYS A 35 -3.73 -2.77 15.21
CA LYS A 35 -3.57 -1.58 16.07
C LYS A 35 -2.90 -1.83 17.42
N ALA A 36 -2.92 -3.08 17.90
CA ALA A 36 -2.23 -3.48 19.12
C ALA A 36 -0.70 -3.42 18.95
N ASP A 37 -0.22 -3.73 17.74
CA ASP A 37 1.20 -3.89 17.43
C ASP A 37 1.75 -2.75 16.57
N TYR A 38 0.91 -2.11 15.73
CA TYR A 38 1.32 -1.11 14.75
C TYR A 38 0.36 0.08 14.68
N THR A 39 0.91 1.27 14.51
CA THR A 39 0.17 2.49 14.18
C THR A 39 0.31 2.76 12.69
N ILE A 40 -0.76 2.61 11.92
CA ILE A 40 -0.79 2.85 10.47
C ILE A 40 -1.66 4.07 10.17
N ILE A 41 -1.13 5.02 9.38
CA ILE A 41 -1.84 6.20 8.93
C ILE A 41 -2.02 6.11 7.42
N HIS A 42 -3.25 5.83 6.96
CA HIS A 42 -3.57 5.89 5.53
C HIS A 42 -3.66 7.35 5.08
N ALA A 43 -2.63 7.82 4.39
CA ALA A 43 -2.47 9.22 4.00
C ALA A 43 -3.21 9.56 2.71
N ALA A 44 -3.14 8.69 1.71
CA ALA A 44 -3.74 8.93 0.40
C ALA A 44 -3.88 7.63 -0.42
N ASN A 45 -4.70 7.71 -1.47
CA ASN A 45 -4.84 6.67 -2.48
C ASN A 45 -4.65 7.29 -3.88
N ALA A 46 -3.83 6.68 -4.73
CA ALA A 46 -3.85 6.92 -6.16
C ALA A 46 -4.89 6.00 -6.81
N GLU A 47 -5.82 6.59 -7.55
CA GLU A 47 -6.95 5.91 -8.18
C GLU A 47 -6.71 5.71 -9.67
N MET A 48 -6.07 6.69 -10.29
CA MET A 48 -5.75 6.64 -11.70
C MET A 48 -4.28 6.29 -11.87
N ILE A 49 -4.11 5.15 -12.52
CA ILE A 49 -2.96 4.91 -13.39
C ILE A 49 -3.48 4.80 -14.83
N ASN A 50 -4.67 5.33 -15.11
CA ASN A 50 -5.28 5.11 -16.41
C ASN A 50 -4.54 5.94 -17.47
N ALA A 51 -3.84 5.22 -18.33
CA ALA A 51 -4.20 5.13 -19.75
C ALA A 51 -4.80 6.42 -20.32
N ALA A 52 -4.03 7.51 -20.30
CA ALA A 52 -4.03 8.36 -21.47
C ALA A 52 -3.63 7.48 -22.67
N ALA A 53 -3.88 7.92 -23.90
CA ALA A 53 -3.41 7.24 -25.11
C ALA A 53 -1.88 6.97 -25.16
N ASP A 54 -1.16 7.39 -24.12
CA ASP A 54 0.23 7.18 -23.78
C ASP A 54 0.31 6.39 -22.44
N GLU A 55 0.85 5.17 -22.48
CA GLU A 55 1.21 4.30 -21.34
C GLU A 55 2.12 4.96 -20.27
N TRP A 56 2.59 6.19 -20.49
CA TRP A 56 3.58 6.88 -19.66
C TRP A 56 2.99 7.87 -18.64
N ALA A 57 1.76 8.37 -18.82
CA ALA A 57 1.13 9.35 -17.90
C ALA A 57 0.75 8.76 -16.53
N ALA A 58 0.61 7.43 -16.49
CA ALA A 58 0.44 6.58 -15.32
C ALA A 58 1.48 6.80 -14.20
N ILE A 59 2.69 7.18 -14.59
CA ILE A 59 3.89 7.19 -13.74
C ILE A 59 3.93 8.47 -12.88
N ASP A 60 3.39 9.58 -13.40
CA ASP A 60 3.41 10.88 -12.72
C ASP A 60 2.53 10.89 -11.46
N GLU A 61 1.34 10.28 -11.46
CA GLU A 61 0.47 10.30 -10.26
C GLU A 61 1.09 9.58 -9.06
N VAL A 62 1.79 8.45 -9.29
CA VAL A 62 2.49 7.72 -8.21
C VAL A 62 3.64 8.57 -7.66
N LYS A 63 4.38 9.24 -8.56
CA LYS A 63 5.47 10.12 -8.16
C LYS A 63 4.95 11.30 -7.34
N ASP A 64 3.96 12.05 -7.84
CA ASP A 64 3.33 13.17 -7.14
C ASP A 64 2.76 12.74 -5.78
N LEU A 65 2.12 11.57 -5.72
CA LEU A 65 1.59 10.99 -4.48
C LEU A 65 2.71 10.77 -3.45
N VAL A 66 3.82 10.17 -3.87
CA VAL A 66 4.97 9.88 -2.99
C VAL A 66 5.69 11.17 -2.60
N GLU A 67 5.92 12.10 -3.52
CA GLU A 67 6.55 13.41 -3.26
C GLU A 67 5.74 14.21 -2.24
N LYS A 68 4.42 14.32 -2.44
CA LYS A 68 3.53 15.11 -1.58
C LYS A 68 3.33 14.50 -0.20
N ASN A 69 3.18 13.18 -0.11
CA ASN A 69 2.82 12.53 1.16
C ASN A 69 4.04 12.07 1.95
N GLN A 70 5.19 11.86 1.30
CA GLN A 70 6.39 11.25 1.88
C GLN A 70 6.07 9.96 2.68
N PRO A 71 5.36 8.98 2.09
CA PRO A 71 4.90 7.78 2.78
C PRO A 71 6.03 6.82 3.13
N ASP A 72 5.92 6.11 4.24
CA ASP A 72 6.87 5.06 4.65
C ASP A 72 6.60 3.75 3.92
N VAL A 73 5.33 3.52 3.58
CA VAL A 73 4.85 2.31 2.92
C VAL A 73 3.95 2.67 1.73
N LEU A 74 4.12 1.97 0.60
CA LEU A 74 3.21 2.01 -0.54
C LEU A 74 2.66 0.62 -0.85
N PHE A 75 1.33 0.51 -0.95
CA PHE A 75 0.65 -0.73 -1.35
C PHE A 75 0.06 -0.65 -2.75
N CYS A 76 0.42 -1.63 -3.57
CA CYS A 76 -0.11 -1.83 -4.91
C CYS A 76 -1.22 -2.90 -4.88
N ALA A 77 -2.42 -2.56 -5.35
CA ALA A 77 -3.59 -3.44 -5.29
C ALA A 77 -3.53 -4.63 -6.27
N SER A 78 -4.24 -5.71 -5.95
CA SER A 78 -4.24 -6.98 -6.72
C SER A 78 -4.87 -6.91 -8.12
N MET A 79 -5.28 -5.73 -8.57
CA MET A 79 -5.94 -5.52 -9.87
C MET A 79 -4.96 -5.04 -10.94
N TRP A 80 -3.74 -4.66 -10.55
CA TRP A 80 -2.65 -4.32 -11.46
C TRP A 80 -1.97 -5.60 -11.96
N THR A 81 -1.49 -5.57 -13.19
CA THR A 81 -0.59 -6.62 -13.71
C THR A 81 0.74 -6.60 -12.94
N PRO A 82 1.52 -7.70 -12.99
CA PRO A 82 2.86 -7.74 -12.41
C PRO A 82 3.75 -6.61 -12.94
N GLU A 83 3.70 -6.33 -14.25
CA GLU A 83 4.50 -5.29 -14.90
C GLU A 83 4.11 -3.88 -14.42
N GLU A 84 2.81 -3.57 -14.36
CA GLU A 84 2.32 -2.30 -13.79
C GLU A 84 2.74 -2.18 -12.32
N SER A 85 2.60 -3.25 -11.55
CA SER A 85 2.96 -3.28 -10.14
C SER A 85 4.45 -3.08 -9.90
N ASP A 86 5.31 -3.70 -10.70
CA ASP A 86 6.76 -3.49 -10.63
C ASP A 86 7.13 -2.05 -10.99
N ARG A 87 6.46 -1.48 -12.01
CA ARG A 87 6.69 -0.09 -12.39
C ARG A 87 6.28 0.89 -11.30
N ILE A 88 5.11 0.71 -10.68
CA ILE A 88 4.62 1.51 -9.55
C ILE A 88 5.62 1.49 -8.40
N GLN A 89 6.10 0.30 -8.04
CA GLN A 89 7.05 0.14 -6.95
C GLN A 89 8.43 0.74 -7.29
N ALA A 90 8.87 0.63 -8.55
CA ALA A 90 10.11 1.26 -9.02
C ALA A 90 10.04 2.79 -8.85
N ILE A 91 8.98 3.42 -9.34
CA ILE A 91 8.78 4.87 -9.22
C ILE A 91 8.77 5.30 -7.76
N ALA A 92 8.07 4.55 -6.91
CA ALA A 92 8.02 4.85 -5.49
C ALA A 92 9.42 4.86 -4.86
N ARG A 93 10.24 3.84 -5.16
CA ARG A 93 11.63 3.73 -4.67
C ARG A 93 12.57 4.77 -5.25
N GLU A 94 12.39 5.12 -6.53
CA GLU A 94 13.12 6.21 -7.20
C GLU A 94 12.78 7.58 -6.60
N THR A 95 11.52 7.77 -6.18
CA THR A 95 11.01 9.03 -5.65
C THR A 95 11.36 9.24 -4.17
N LYS A 96 11.22 8.19 -3.34
CA LYS A 96 11.59 8.21 -1.93
C LYS A 96 12.52 7.04 -1.61
N PRO A 97 13.84 7.28 -1.49
CA PRO A 97 14.77 6.26 -1.03
C PRO A 97 14.34 5.68 0.33
N GLY A 98 14.38 4.35 0.46
CA GLY A 98 14.01 3.66 1.70
C GLY A 98 12.52 3.41 1.90
N ILE A 99 11.64 3.85 0.98
CA ILE A 99 10.22 3.50 1.04
C ILE A 99 10.02 1.98 0.96
N LYS A 100 9.16 1.46 1.84
CA LYS A 100 8.75 0.06 1.79
C LYS A 100 7.59 -0.10 0.82
N THR A 101 7.60 -1.18 0.06
CA THR A 101 6.65 -1.39 -1.04
C THR A 101 6.12 -2.81 -0.96
N MET A 102 4.81 -2.97 -1.13
CA MET A 102 4.17 -4.28 -1.22
C MET A 102 3.18 -4.30 -2.38
N ALA A 103 3.28 -5.34 -3.20
CA ALA A 103 2.31 -5.67 -4.21
C ALA A 103 1.45 -6.85 -3.76
N LEU A 104 0.14 -6.71 -3.89
CA LEU A 104 -0.77 -7.83 -3.74
C LEU A 104 -0.72 -8.69 -5.02
N PRO A 105 -0.70 -10.03 -4.91
CA PRO A 105 -0.76 -10.91 -6.07
C PRO A 105 -1.94 -10.57 -6.97
N GLN A 106 -1.71 -10.48 -8.29
CA GLN A 106 -2.78 -10.18 -9.24
C GLN A 106 -3.93 -11.19 -9.08
N GLY A 107 -5.18 -10.71 -9.09
CA GLY A 107 -6.38 -11.55 -8.97
C GLY A 107 -6.76 -11.94 -7.53
N LEU A 108 -5.88 -11.75 -6.53
CA LEU A 108 -6.06 -12.27 -5.17
C LEU A 108 -7.47 -12.03 -4.60
N GLN A 109 -7.96 -10.79 -4.67
CA GLN A 109 -9.27 -10.48 -4.10
C GLN A 109 -10.44 -11.08 -4.88
N VAL A 110 -10.30 -11.24 -6.20
CA VAL A 110 -11.34 -11.85 -7.03
C VAL A 110 -11.42 -13.35 -6.75
N GLU A 111 -10.27 -14.00 -6.59
CA GLU A 111 -10.17 -15.44 -6.38
C GLU A 111 -10.50 -15.86 -4.94
N LYS A 112 -10.03 -15.09 -3.95
CA LYS A 112 -10.09 -15.49 -2.52
C LYS A 112 -10.90 -14.54 -1.65
N GLY A 113 -11.45 -13.48 -2.23
CA GLY A 113 -12.27 -12.50 -1.51
C GLY A 113 -11.46 -11.44 -0.74
N PRO A 114 -12.17 -10.48 -0.13
CA PRO A 114 -11.55 -9.36 0.60
C PRO A 114 -10.84 -9.78 1.89
N ASP A 115 -11.29 -10.83 2.57
CA ASP A 115 -10.66 -11.35 3.80
C ASP A 115 -9.22 -11.83 3.53
N ALA A 116 -9.04 -12.60 2.46
CA ALA A 116 -7.72 -13.09 2.07
C ALA A 116 -6.72 -11.97 1.75
N VAL A 117 -7.20 -10.82 1.28
CA VAL A 117 -6.35 -9.63 1.08
C VAL A 117 -5.86 -9.08 2.42
N VAL A 118 -6.76 -8.98 3.40
CA VAL A 118 -6.41 -8.49 4.75
C VAL A 118 -5.43 -9.45 5.42
N GLU A 119 -5.71 -10.75 5.39
CA GLU A 119 -4.82 -11.77 5.93
C GLU A 119 -3.43 -11.73 5.28
N TYR A 120 -3.38 -11.60 3.95
CA TYR A 120 -2.11 -11.48 3.23
C TYR A 120 -1.33 -10.24 3.67
N ILE A 121 -2.00 -9.08 3.81
CA ILE A 121 -1.34 -7.85 4.26
C ILE A 121 -0.79 -8.02 5.67
N ILE A 122 -1.59 -8.56 6.59
CA ILE A 122 -1.20 -8.75 8.00
C ILE A 122 -0.03 -9.74 8.10
N GLU A 123 -0.06 -10.85 7.36
CA GLU A 123 1.02 -11.84 7.36
C GLU A 123 2.33 -11.23 6.87
N LYS A 124 2.29 -10.40 5.82
CA LYS A 124 3.49 -9.79 5.22
C LYS A 124 3.96 -8.54 5.94
N TRP A 125 3.08 -7.87 6.69
CA TRP A 125 3.37 -6.58 7.32
C TRP A 125 4.64 -6.61 8.20
N PRO A 126 4.82 -7.56 9.13
CA PRO A 126 6.03 -7.61 9.97
C PRO A 126 7.31 -7.71 9.13
N GLY A 127 7.34 -8.55 8.09
CA GLY A 127 8.51 -8.66 7.22
C GLY A 127 8.78 -7.43 6.35
N LEU A 128 7.77 -6.57 6.17
CA LEU A 128 7.88 -5.33 5.40
C LEU A 128 8.45 -4.18 6.23
N VAL A 129 8.03 -4.09 7.50
CA VAL A 129 8.35 -2.95 8.39
C VAL A 129 9.33 -3.28 9.52
N ALA A 130 9.63 -4.55 9.78
CA ALA A 130 10.70 -4.91 10.71
C ALA A 130 12.04 -4.44 10.14
N GLU A 131 12.79 -3.70 10.96
CA GLU A 131 14.22 -3.42 10.75
C GLU A 131 15.07 -4.67 11.01
#